data_AF-A0A1Y0RJK7-F1
#
_entry.id   AF-A0A1Y0RJK7-F1
#
_cell.length_a   1.000
_cell.length_b   1.000
_cell.length_c   1.000
_cell.angle_alpha   90.00
_cell.angle_beta   90.00
_cell.angle_gamma   90.00
#
_symmetry.space_group_name_H-M   'P 1'
#
loop_
_entity.id
_entity.type
_entity.pdbx_description
1 polymer ?
#
loop_
_entity_poly.entity_id
_entity_poly.type
_entity_poly.pdbx_seq_one_letter_code
_entity_poly.pdbx_strand_id
1 'polypeptide(L)'
;MKELIPVFSGSELRRGAVYQIDGCLYEYAYNDPYARLEAPKYVFKPLSGQRRKAEVVLNKNTVRRAELVPDLRGNQHQTANEGHIQLSLF
;
A
#
# COMPACT_ATOMS: atom_id res chain seq x y z
N MET A 1 0.97 -17.47 -7.62
CA MET A 1 1.46 -16.63 -6.51
C MET A 1 1.95 -15.33 -7.14
N LYS A 2 1.40 -14.16 -6.77
CA LYS A 2 1.92 -12.89 -7.31
C LYS A 2 3.31 -12.67 -6.71
N GLU A 3 4.31 -12.47 -7.56
CA GLU A 3 5.68 -12.18 -7.11
C GLU A 3 5.72 -10.78 -6.51
N LEU A 4 6.04 -10.70 -5.22
CA LEU A 4 6.24 -9.45 -4.51
C LEU A 4 7.64 -8.93 -4.81
N ILE A 5 7.75 -7.67 -5.21
CA ILE A 5 9.06 -7.07 -5.51
C ILE A 5 9.47 -6.21 -4.30
N PRO A 6 10.52 -6.61 -3.54
CA PRO A 6 10.95 -5.83 -2.39
C PRO A 6 11.44 -4.44 -2.82
N VAL A 7 11.04 -3.40 -2.08
CA VAL A 7 11.51 -2.04 -2.31
C VAL A 7 12.73 -1.80 -1.43
N PHE A 8 13.86 -1.39 -2.01
CA PHE A 8 15.07 -1.12 -1.22
C PHE A 8 15.23 0.37 -0.89
N SER A 9 14.66 1.23 -1.74
CA SER A 9 14.84 2.66 -1.70
C SER A 9 13.56 3.42 -2.08
N GLY A 10 13.39 4.63 -1.53
CA GLY A 10 12.25 5.48 -1.87
C GLY A 10 12.21 5.95 -3.33
N SER A 11 13.33 5.89 -4.04
CA SER A 11 13.45 6.16 -5.49
C SER A 11 12.71 5.15 -6.37
N GLU A 12 12.41 3.96 -5.85
CA GLU A 12 11.66 2.92 -6.56
C GLU A 12 10.14 3.08 -6.35
N LEU A 13 9.72 4.01 -5.49
CA LEU A 13 8.32 4.30 -5.25
C LEU A 13 7.71 5.04 -6.44
N ARG A 14 6.61 4.48 -6.97
CA ARG A 14 5.88 5.04 -8.10
C ARG A 14 4.51 5.49 -7.63
N ARG A 15 4.16 6.73 -7.96
CA ARG A 15 2.85 7.30 -7.61
C ARG A 15 1.74 6.45 -8.22
N GLY A 16 0.76 6.07 -7.39
CA GLY A 16 -0.36 5.24 -7.81
C GLY A 16 -0.09 3.74 -7.90
N ALA A 17 1.13 3.30 -7.58
CA ALA A 17 1.43 1.87 -7.41
C ALA A 17 1.02 1.41 -6.00
N VAL A 18 0.69 0.12 -5.90
CA VAL A 18 0.28 -0.52 -4.65
C VAL A 18 1.44 -1.30 -4.04
N TYR A 19 1.62 -1.13 -2.75
CA TYR A 19 2.66 -1.75 -1.94
C TYR A 19 2.02 -2.52 -0.79
N GLN A 20 2.56 -3.69 -0.50
CA GLN A 20 2.24 -4.45 0.70
C GLN A 20 3.17 -4.00 1.83
N ILE A 21 2.59 -3.61 2.95
CA ILE A 21 3.30 -3.19 4.17
C ILE A 21 2.63 -3.93 5.33
N ASP A 22 3.40 -4.74 6.07
CA ASP A 22 2.91 -5.53 7.21
C ASP A 22 1.66 -6.38 6.90
N GLY A 23 1.58 -6.92 5.68
CA GLY A 23 0.44 -7.73 5.24
C GLY A 23 -0.79 -6.94 4.76
N CYS A 24 -0.76 -5.60 4.80
CA CYS A 24 -1.83 -4.75 4.29
C CYS A 24 -1.41 -4.03 3.00
N LEU A 25 -2.37 -3.74 2.12
CA LEU A 25 -2.09 -3.07 0.85
C LEU A 25 -2.31 -1.57 0.97
N TYR A 26 -1.33 -0.81 0.53
CA TYR A 26 -1.35 0.65 0.52
C TYR A 26 -0.92 1.20 -0.83
N GLU A 27 -1.54 2.28 -1.27
CA GLU A 27 -1.12 3.03 -2.45
C GLU A 27 -0.11 4.11 -2.07
N TYR A 28 0.97 4.24 -2.83
CA TYR A 28 1.89 5.36 -2.65
C TYR A 28 1.28 6.66 -3.18
N ALA A 29 1.07 7.62 -2.26
CA ALA A 29 0.40 8.88 -2.57
C ALA A 29 1.40 9.98 -2.99
N TYR A 30 2.35 10.30 -2.12
CA TYR A 30 3.37 11.33 -2.34
C TYR A 30 4.50 11.26 -1.30
N ASN A 31 5.62 11.92 -1.59
CA ASN A 31 6.65 12.21 -0.60
C ASN A 31 6.26 13.49 0.16
N ASP A 32 6.44 13.50 1.47
CA ASP A 32 6.14 14.65 2.31
C ASP A 32 7.00 15.85 1.87
N PRO A 33 6.40 16.96 1.42
CA PRO A 33 7.14 18.12 0.92
C PRO A 33 7.88 18.89 2.03
N TYR A 34 7.51 18.68 3.29
CA TYR A 34 8.13 19.34 4.44
C TYR A 34 9.14 18.42 5.17
N ALA A 35 9.37 17.21 4.66
CA ALA A 35 10.37 16.32 5.24
C ALA A 35 11.78 16.84 5.01
N ARG A 36 12.66 16.61 6.00
CA ARG A 36 14.09 16.90 5.87
C ARG A 36 14.70 16.02 4.79
N LEU A 37 15.63 16.55 4.01
CA LEU A 37 16.39 15.79 3.00
C LEU A 37 17.10 14.56 3.60
N GLU A 38 17.57 14.66 4.84
CA GLU A 38 18.23 13.57 5.58
C GLU A 38 17.24 12.48 6.05
N ALA A 39 15.97 12.84 6.23
CA ALA A 39 14.93 11.97 6.73
C ALA A 39 13.65 12.09 5.86
N PRO A 40 13.72 11.65 4.60
CA PRO A 40 12.57 11.72 3.70
C PRO A 40 11.44 10.87 4.26
N LYS A 41 10.22 11.36 4.11
CA LYS A 41 8.99 10.67 4.49
C LYS A 41 8.15 10.38 3.25
N TYR A 42 7.63 9.17 3.18
CA TYR A 42 6.85 8.63 2.08
C TYR A 42 5.46 8.30 2.62
N VAL A 43 4.44 8.93 2.06
CA VAL A 43 3.05 8.79 2.52
C VAL A 43 2.34 7.74 1.68
N PHE A 44 1.76 6.78 2.39
CA PHE A 44 1.00 5.67 1.83
C PHE A 44 -0.44 5.73 2.32
N LYS A 45 -1.38 5.65 1.38
CA LYS A 45 -2.81 5.69 1.67
C LYS A 45 -3.41 4.29 1.62
N PRO A 46 -4.33 3.94 2.53
CA PRO A 46 -5.02 2.66 2.45
C PRO A 46 -5.92 2.63 1.20
N LEU A 47 -6.06 1.46 0.60
CA LEU A 47 -7.03 1.27 -0.48
C LEU A 47 -8.46 1.35 0.06
N SER A 48 -9.39 1.83 -0.77
CA SER A 48 -10.82 1.82 -0.47
C SER A 48 -11.31 0.38 -0.24
N GLY A 49 -12.14 0.17 0.78
CA GLY A 49 -12.68 -1.14 1.14
C GLY A 49 -11.91 -1.92 2.20
N GLN A 50 -10.71 -1.48 2.61
CA GLN A 50 -10.00 -2.11 3.72
C GLN A 50 -10.50 -1.65 5.10
N ARG A 51 -10.43 -2.54 6.10
CA ARG A 51 -10.75 -2.21 7.51
C ARG A 51 -9.81 -1.15 8.07
N ARG A 52 -8.55 -1.11 7.61
CA ARG A 52 -7.57 -0.09 8.00
C ARG A 52 -7.77 1.18 7.18
N LYS A 53 -8.08 2.27 7.87
CA LYS A 53 -8.28 3.61 7.27
C LYS A 53 -7.14 4.59 7.58
N ALA A 54 -6.15 4.17 8.35
CA ALA A 54 -5.01 5.01 8.71
C ALA A 54 -4.00 5.06 7.56
N GLU A 55 -3.53 6.27 7.26
CA GLU A 55 -2.37 6.49 6.41
C GLU A 55 -1.10 5.97 7.11
N VAL A 56 -0.17 5.46 6.32
CA VAL A 56 1.13 4.99 6.81
C VAL A 56 2.21 5.91 6.26
N VAL A 57 3.10 6.35 7.14
CA VAL A 57 4.25 7.17 6.74
C VAL A 57 5.51 6.37 6.99
N LEU A 58 6.24 6.06 5.92
CA LEU A 58 7.54 5.40 6.00
C LEU A 58 8.66 6.40 5.81
N ASN A 59 9.80 6.16 6.44
CA ASN A 59 11.03 6.92 6.21
C ASN A 59 12.04 6.11 5.38
N LYS A 60 13.21 6.68 5.10
CA LYS A 60 14.31 6.02 4.37
C LYS A 60 14.69 4.63 4.92
N ASN A 61 14.59 4.41 6.23
CA ASN A 61 14.97 3.14 6.85
C ASN A 61 13.81 2.13 6.83
N THR A 62 12.57 2.61 6.97
CA THR A 62 11.39 1.74 7.03
C THR A 62 10.77 1.45 5.66
N VAL A 63 11.17 2.15 4.59
CA VAL A 63 10.70 1.89 3.21
C VAL A 63 11.02 0.46 2.75
N ARG A 64 12.05 -0.17 3.33
CA ARG A 64 12.43 -1.56 3.06
C ARG A 64 11.38 -2.61 3.44
N ARG A 65 10.39 -2.20 4.23
CA ARG A 65 9.25 -3.04 4.62
C ARG A 65 8.13 -3.00 3.58
N ALA A 66 8.23 -2.14 2.56
CA ALA A 66 7.28 -2.07 1.47
C ALA A 66 7.69 -3.06 0.37
N GLU A 67 6.73 -3.85 -0.07
CA GLU A 67 6.90 -4.76 -1.20
C GLU A 67 5.94 -4.31 -2.29
N LEU A 68 6.47 -3.98 -3.47
CA LEU A 68 5.66 -3.63 -4.62
C LEU A 68 4.83 -4.84 -5.04
N VAL A 69 3.54 -4.62 -5.19
CA VAL A 69 2.63 -5.62 -5.75
C VAL A 69 2.44 -5.29 -7.23
N PRO A 70 3.14 -5.98 -8.14
CA PRO A 70 2.97 -5.76 -9.56
C PRO A 70 1.51 -6.02 -9.96
N ASP A 71 1.06 -5.33 -11.01
CA ASP A 71 -0.28 -5.44 -11.60
C ASP A 71 -1.43 -4.75 -10.81
N LEU A 72 -1.17 -4.24 -9.60
CA LEU A 72 -2.15 -3.46 -8.83
C LEU A 72 -1.83 -1.95 -8.90
N ARG A 73 -2.81 -1.17 -9.35
CA ARG A 73 -2.78 0.30 -9.35
C ARG A 73 -3.89 0.82 -8.46
N GLY A 74 -3.59 1.83 -7.65
CA GLY A 74 -4.46 2.31 -6.56
C GLY A 74 -5.78 2.97 -6.99
N ASN A 75 -6.12 2.93 -8.28
CA ASN A 75 -7.39 3.42 -8.79
C ASN A 75 -8.26 2.35 -9.49
N GLN A 76 -8.00 1.07 -9.25
CA GLN A 76 -9.04 0.07 -9.50
C GLN A 76 -9.89 -0.04 -8.26
N HIS A 77 -11.11 0.46 -8.40
CA HIS A 77 -12.29 0.12 -7.61
C HIS A 77 -12.42 -1.40 -7.56
N GLN A 78 -11.61 -2.09 -6.76
CA GLN A 78 -11.89 -3.45 -6.35
C GLN A 78 -12.98 -3.32 -5.31
N THR A 79 -14.21 -3.20 -5.81
CA THR A 79 -15.39 -3.62 -5.09
C THR A 79 -15.02 -4.95 -4.48
N ALA A 80 -14.88 -4.99 -3.15
CA ALA A 80 -14.88 -6.24 -2.41
C ALA A 80 -16.27 -6.84 -2.64
N ASN A 81 -16.41 -7.53 -3.77
CA ASN A 81 -17.52 -8.42 -4.01
C ASN A 81 -17.16 -9.70 -3.25
N GLU A 82 -17.18 -9.61 -1.92
CA GLU A 82 -17.31 -10.79 -1.07
C GLU A 82 -18.74 -11.27 -1.23
N GLY A 83 -18.95 -12.00 -2.33
CA GLY A 83 -20.13 -12.81 -2.54
C GLY A 83 -20.32 -13.73 -1.34
N HIS A 84 -21.44 -13.51 -0.66
CA HIS A 84 -22.27 -14.49 0.04
C HIS A 84 -21.62 -15.85 0.34
N ILE A 85 -21.39 -16.12 1.62
CA ILE A 85 -21.73 -17.43 2.19
C ILE A 85 -22.57 -17.18 3.45
N GLN A 86 -23.88 -16.98 3.24
CA GLN A 86 -24.86 -17.14 4.32
C GLN A 86 -25.05 -18.64 4.51
N LEU A 87 -24.44 -19.21 5.54
CA LEU A 87 -24.75 -20.57 5.99
C LEU A 87 -26.13 -20.52 6.66
N SER A 88 -27.19 -20.75 5.89
CA SER A 88 -28.48 -21.11 6.44
C SER A 88 -28.36 -22.49 7.07
N LEU A 89 -28.35 -22.55 8.40
CA LEU A 89 -28.51 -23.81 9.13
C LEU A 89 -30.02 -24.08 9.18
N PHE A 90 -30.47 -25.10 8.44
CA PHE A 90 -31.80 -25.69 8.60
C PHE A 90 -31.83 -26.58 9.84
#